data_AF-A0A3Q2SWP6-F1
#
_entry.id   AF-A0A3Q2SWP6-F1
#
_cell.length_a   1.000
_cell.length_b   1.000
_cell.length_c   1.000
_cell.angle_alpha   90.00
_cell.angle_beta   90.00
_cell.angle_gamma   90.00
#
_symmetry.space_group_name_H-M   'P 1'
#
loop_
_entity.id
_entity.type
_entity.pdbx_description
1 polymer ?
#
loop_
_entity_poly.entity_id
_entity_poly.type
_entity_poly.pdbx_seq_one_letter_code
_entity_poly.pdbx_strand_id
1 'polypeptide(L)'
;VKNTLNPVWQPFTIPVRALCNGDYDRTIKVEVYDWDRDGSHDFIGDFTTSYRELARGQSQFNVYEVINTKKKMKKKKYVNSGTVTLLSFSVESEFTFLDYIKGGTQINFTVAIDFTASNGNPSQSTSLHYMNPYQLNAYAMALKAVGGNRF
;
A
#
# COMPACT_ATOMS: atom_id res chain seq x y z
N VAL A 1 -12.75 14.64 9.52
CA VAL A 1 -12.39 15.63 10.58
C VAL A 1 -13.69 16.21 11.09
N LYS A 2 -13.93 16.29 12.41
CA LYS A 2 -15.24 16.71 12.95
C LYS A 2 -15.29 18.21 13.21
N ASN A 3 -16.39 18.87 12.84
CA ASN A 3 -16.82 20.21 13.26
C ASN A 3 -15.76 21.31 13.16
N THR A 4 -15.16 21.52 11.97
CA THR A 4 -14.21 22.62 11.75
C THR A 4 -14.32 23.16 10.33
N LEU A 5 -14.17 24.48 10.19
CA LEU A 5 -14.03 25.16 8.90
C LEU A 5 -12.58 25.18 8.40
N ASN A 6 -11.62 24.78 9.25
CA ASN A 6 -10.20 24.72 8.93
C ASN A 6 -9.67 23.31 9.29
N PRO A 7 -10.09 22.27 8.54
CA PRO A 7 -9.64 20.92 8.82
C PRO A 7 -8.15 20.76 8.51
N VAL A 8 -7.44 20.07 9.40
CA VAL A 8 -6.11 19.51 9.13
C VAL A 8 -6.27 18.00 9.04
N TRP A 9 -6.00 17.44 7.86
CA TRP A 9 -6.04 16.00 7.65
C TRP A 9 -4.78 15.33 8.17
N GLN A 10 -4.91 14.09 8.63
CA GLN A 10 -3.77 13.26 8.98
C GLN A 10 -2.94 12.95 7.72
N PRO A 11 -1.61 12.84 7.82
CA PRO A 11 -0.77 12.39 6.71
C PRO A 11 -1.23 11.02 6.21
N PHE A 12 -1.08 10.79 4.91
CA PHE A 12 -1.39 9.51 4.27
C PHE A 12 -0.35 9.21 3.19
N THR A 13 -0.23 7.93 2.83
CA THR A 13 0.71 7.45 1.82
C THR A 13 -0.05 6.83 0.66
N ILE A 14 0.35 7.16 -0.57
CA ILE A 14 -0.17 6.57 -1.79
C ILE A 14 1.02 6.12 -2.65
N PRO A 15 1.04 4.87 -3.15
CA PRO A 15 2.04 4.46 -4.11
C PRO A 15 2.01 5.37 -5.36
N VAL A 16 3.18 5.85 -5.80
CA VAL A 16 3.29 6.76 -6.96
C VAL A 16 2.63 6.16 -8.22
N ARG A 17 2.72 4.84 -8.38
CA ARG A 17 2.03 4.12 -9.46
C ARG A 17 0.50 4.27 -9.37
N ALA A 18 -0.08 4.18 -8.18
CA ALA A 18 -1.52 4.37 -7.99
C ALA A 18 -1.93 5.84 -8.17
N LEU A 19 -1.10 6.77 -7.70
CA LEU A 19 -1.37 8.20 -7.78
C LEU A 19 -1.36 8.72 -9.22
N CYS A 20 -0.33 8.36 -10.00
CA CYS A 20 -0.11 8.97 -11.32
C CYS A 20 0.45 8.00 -12.39
N ASN A 21 0.53 6.70 -12.12
CA ASN A 21 1.06 5.68 -13.02
C ASN A 21 2.48 5.97 -13.56
N GLY A 22 3.30 6.66 -12.76
CA GLY A 22 4.67 7.04 -13.15
C GLY A 22 4.76 8.28 -14.05
N ASP A 23 3.63 8.83 -14.49
CA ASP A 23 3.60 10.11 -15.19
C ASP A 23 3.45 11.24 -14.15
N TYR A 24 4.54 11.96 -13.90
CA TYR A 24 4.58 12.99 -12.86
C TYR A 24 3.84 14.28 -13.22
N ASP A 25 3.49 14.45 -14.49
CA ASP A 25 2.70 15.58 -14.99
C ASP A 25 1.21 15.26 -15.11
N ARG A 26 0.82 13.98 -14.90
CA ARG A 26 -0.58 13.56 -14.92
C ARG A 26 -1.40 14.38 -13.93
N THR A 27 -2.51 14.93 -14.43
CA THR A 27 -3.49 15.65 -13.63
C THR A 27 -4.12 14.75 -12.57
N ILE A 28 -4.04 15.20 -11.32
CA ILE A 28 -4.66 14.62 -10.15
C ILE A 28 -5.81 15.54 -9.75
N LYS A 29 -7.02 15.01 -9.64
CA LYS A 29 -8.18 15.74 -9.14
C LYS A 29 -8.37 15.44 -7.65
N VAL A 30 -8.51 16.49 -6.85
CA VAL A 30 -8.84 16.40 -5.43
C VAL A 30 -10.23 16.95 -5.22
N GLU A 31 -11.09 16.14 -4.61
CA GLU A 31 -12.48 16.49 -4.33
C GLU A 31 -12.68 16.57 -2.82
N VAL A 32 -13.33 17.65 -2.38
CA VAL A 32 -13.59 17.92 -0.96
C VAL A 32 -15.08 17.76 -0.72
N TYR A 33 -15.40 16.97 0.30
CA TYR A 33 -16.76 16.67 0.72
C TYR A 33 -16.96 17.01 2.20
N ASP A 34 -18.15 17.49 2.53
CA ASP A 34 -18.65 17.46 3.89
C ASP A 34 -19.21 16.07 4.18
N TRP A 35 -18.88 15.52 5.35
CA TRP A 35 -19.27 14.16 5.69
C TRP A 35 -20.57 14.18 6.49
N ASP A 36 -21.51 13.36 6.05
CA ASP A 36 -22.86 13.23 6.60
C ASP A 36 -23.11 11.78 7.02
N ARG A 37 -23.72 11.59 8.19
CA ARG A 37 -23.90 10.26 8.79
C ARG A 37 -24.79 9.32 7.96
N ASP A 38 -25.69 9.89 7.18
CA ASP A 38 -26.63 9.16 6.31
C ASP A 38 -26.03 8.79 4.94
N GLY A 39 -24.77 9.17 4.68
CA GLY A 39 -24.07 8.91 3.43
C GLY A 39 -24.33 9.95 2.33
N SER A 40 -25.16 10.97 2.59
CA SER A 40 -25.50 12.02 1.61
C SER A 40 -24.46 13.15 1.56
N HIS A 41 -23.18 12.78 1.50
CA HIS A 41 -22.05 13.71 1.60
C HIS A 41 -22.15 14.91 0.65
N ASP A 42 -22.15 16.10 1.24
CA ASP A 42 -22.25 17.35 0.49
C ASP A 42 -20.95 17.71 -0.23
N PHE A 43 -21.02 17.86 -1.55
CA PHE A 43 -19.87 18.28 -2.35
C PHE A 43 -19.49 19.75 -2.08
N ILE A 44 -18.31 19.98 -1.52
CA ILE A 44 -17.79 21.31 -1.21
C ILE A 44 -17.18 21.95 -2.46
N GLY A 45 -16.38 21.21 -3.21
CA GLY A 45 -15.72 21.62 -4.45
C GLY A 45 -14.50 20.77 -4.77
N ASP A 46 -13.82 21.10 -5.87
CA ASP A 46 -12.64 20.39 -6.35
C ASP A 46 -11.55 21.33 -6.85
N PHE A 47 -10.34 20.79 -6.95
CA PHE A 47 -9.21 21.40 -7.64
C PHE A 47 -8.35 20.32 -8.30
N THR A 48 -7.44 20.75 -9.16
CA THR A 48 -6.47 19.86 -9.82
C THR A 48 -5.05 20.25 -9.49
N THR A 49 -4.17 19.27 -9.43
CA THR A 49 -2.72 19.42 -9.26
C THR A 49 -2.01 18.30 -10.03
N SER A 50 -0.68 18.23 -9.96
CA SER A 50 0.11 17.08 -10.38
C SER A 50 1.08 16.62 -9.29
N TYR A 51 1.65 15.42 -9.43
CA TYR A 51 2.74 14.98 -8.57
C TYR A 51 3.91 15.98 -8.61
N ARG A 52 4.26 16.48 -9.80
CA ARG A 52 5.34 17.46 -9.97
C ARG A 52 5.11 18.76 -9.19
N GLU A 53 3.88 19.23 -9.12
CA GLU A 53 3.52 20.41 -8.32
C GLU A 53 3.61 20.12 -6.81
N LEU A 54 3.01 19.01 -6.37
CA LEU A 54 3.07 18.58 -4.97
C LEU A 54 4.52 18.38 -4.49
N ALA A 55 5.38 17.83 -5.36
CA ALA A 55 6.80 17.61 -5.11
C ALA A 55 7.62 18.88 -4.89
N ARG A 56 7.07 20.08 -5.20
CA ARG A 56 7.69 21.36 -4.82
C ARG A 56 7.58 21.65 -3.31
N GLY A 57 6.84 20.84 -2.57
CA GLY A 57 6.72 20.93 -1.11
C GLY A 57 5.80 22.06 -0.65
N GLN A 58 5.80 22.31 0.66
CA GLN A 58 4.99 23.38 1.25
C GLN A 58 5.48 24.74 0.75
N SER A 59 4.63 25.46 0.00
CA SER A 59 4.93 26.80 -0.49
C SER A 59 3.65 27.52 -0.90
N GLN A 60 3.75 28.82 -1.20
CA GLN A 60 2.65 29.62 -1.75
C GLN A 60 2.09 29.06 -3.08
N PHE A 61 2.84 28.21 -3.78
CA PHE A 61 2.41 27.59 -5.03
C PHE A 61 1.53 26.35 -4.83
N ASN A 62 1.51 25.78 -3.62
CA ASN A 62 0.69 24.62 -3.26
C ASN A 62 -0.46 25.03 -2.33
N VAL A 63 -1.12 26.13 -2.70
CA VAL A 63 -2.37 26.64 -2.14
C VAL A 63 -3.42 26.63 -3.25
N TYR A 64 -4.45 25.83 -3.08
CA TYR A 64 -5.45 25.55 -4.12
C TYR A 64 -6.81 26.10 -3.72
N GLU A 65 -7.43 26.88 -4.60
CA GLU A 65 -8.82 27.28 -4.42
C GLU A 65 -9.75 26.09 -4.68
N VAL A 66 -10.66 25.83 -3.75
CA VAL A 66 -11.63 24.74 -3.86
C VAL A 66 -12.86 25.28 -4.60
N ILE A 67 -13.11 24.79 -5.82
CA ILE A 67 -14.15 25.34 -6.70
C ILE A 67 -15.34 24.39 -6.79
N ASN A 68 -16.52 24.90 -6.55
CA ASN A 68 -17.78 24.21 -6.83
C ASN A 68 -18.41 24.80 -8.08
N THR A 69 -18.29 24.07 -9.19
CA THR A 69 -18.80 24.50 -10.50
C THR A 69 -20.30 24.81 -10.47
N LYS A 70 -21.11 24.01 -9.74
CA LYS A 70 -22.55 24.25 -9.58
C LYS A 70 -22.84 25.54 -8.82
N LYS A 71 -22.11 25.85 -7.75
CA LYS A 71 -22.25 27.13 -7.01
C LYS A 71 -21.78 28.30 -7.87
N LYS A 72 -20.68 28.17 -8.60
CA LYS A 72 -20.13 29.19 -9.50
C LYS A 72 -21.11 29.60 -10.61
N MET A 73 -21.81 28.63 -11.20
CA MET A 73 -22.85 28.91 -12.20
C MET A 73 -24.08 29.62 -11.63
N LYS A 74 -24.45 29.34 -10.37
CA LYS A 74 -25.67 29.88 -9.75
C LYS A 74 -25.47 31.23 -9.03
N LYS A 75 -24.29 31.49 -8.50
CA LYS A 75 -24.02 32.65 -7.62
C LYS A 75 -22.99 33.58 -8.27
N LYS A 76 -23.43 34.75 -8.76
CA LYS A 76 -22.57 35.75 -9.41
C LYS A 76 -21.38 36.24 -8.57
N LYS A 77 -21.51 36.25 -7.23
CA LYS A 77 -20.45 36.67 -6.30
C LYS A 77 -19.64 35.50 -5.72
N TYR A 78 -19.81 34.29 -6.23
CA TYR A 78 -19.03 33.13 -5.76
C TYR A 78 -17.59 33.22 -6.26
N VAL A 79 -16.65 33.09 -5.34
CA VAL A 79 -15.21 33.06 -5.62
C VAL A 79 -14.72 31.62 -5.51
N ASN A 80 -14.72 31.07 -4.29
CA ASN A 80 -14.35 29.70 -3.98
C ASN A 80 -15.14 29.18 -2.75
N SER A 81 -14.95 27.91 -2.41
CA SER A 81 -15.49 27.25 -1.21
C SER A 81 -14.44 27.14 -0.09
N GLY A 82 -13.42 27.99 -0.11
CA GLY A 82 -12.22 27.88 0.72
C GLY A 82 -10.99 27.46 -0.07
N THR A 83 -9.89 27.23 0.65
CA THR A 83 -8.59 26.85 0.08
C THR A 83 -8.02 25.62 0.77
N VAL A 84 -7.31 24.78 0.03
CA VAL A 84 -6.50 23.67 0.56
C VAL A 84 -5.03 24.02 0.43
N THR A 85 -4.27 23.89 1.52
CA THR A 85 -2.82 24.13 1.52
C THR A 85 -2.09 22.82 1.80
N LEU A 86 -1.08 22.51 0.98
CA LEU A 86 -0.20 21.38 1.22
C LEU A 86 0.73 21.68 2.41
N LEU A 87 0.62 20.90 3.48
CA LEU A 87 1.44 21.07 4.68
C LEU A 87 2.77 20.30 4.62
N SER A 88 2.76 19.12 4.00
CA SER A 88 3.94 18.25 3.90
C SER A 88 3.85 17.35 2.69
N PHE A 89 5.00 17.06 2.07
CA PHE A 89 5.14 16.07 1.01
C PHE A 89 6.50 15.40 1.13
N SER A 90 6.51 14.07 1.22
CA SER A 90 7.72 13.26 1.22
C SER A 90 7.59 12.14 0.21
N VAL A 91 8.74 11.73 -0.35
CA VAL A 91 8.84 10.60 -1.27
C VAL A 91 9.81 9.63 -0.65
N GLU A 92 9.34 8.43 -0.38
CA GLU A 92 10.14 7.36 0.17
C GLU A 92 10.31 6.27 -0.88
N SER A 93 11.54 5.75 -1.01
CA SER A 93 11.80 4.60 -1.87
C SER A 93 11.45 3.33 -1.13
N GLU A 94 10.43 2.62 -1.61
CA GLU A 94 10.18 1.24 -1.18
C GLU A 94 11.01 0.28 -2.03
N PHE A 95 11.96 -0.40 -1.40
CA PHE A 95 12.74 -1.45 -2.05
C PHE A 95 11.92 -2.73 -2.16
N THR A 96 11.89 -3.30 -3.36
CA THR A 96 11.21 -4.58 -3.58
C THR A 96 12.04 -5.73 -2.98
N PHE A 97 11.39 -6.87 -2.75
CA PHE A 97 12.09 -8.11 -2.37
C PHE A 97 13.30 -8.40 -3.28
N LEU A 98 13.14 -8.20 -4.59
CA LEU A 98 14.21 -8.44 -5.55
C LEU A 98 15.38 -7.46 -5.40
N ASP A 99 15.12 -6.22 -4.99
CA ASP A 99 16.17 -5.24 -4.74
C ASP A 99 17.05 -5.65 -3.56
N TYR A 100 16.46 -6.22 -2.50
CA TYR A 100 17.23 -6.82 -1.41
C TYR A 100 18.10 -7.99 -1.89
N ILE A 101 17.55 -8.91 -2.70
CA ILE A 101 18.33 -10.03 -3.25
C ILE A 101 19.48 -9.54 -4.13
N LYS A 102 19.22 -8.57 -5.03
CA LYS A 102 20.26 -7.94 -5.87
C LYS A 102 21.29 -7.19 -5.05
N GLY A 103 20.89 -6.61 -3.93
CA GLY A 103 21.75 -5.93 -2.95
C GLY A 103 22.63 -6.88 -2.14
N GLY A 104 22.54 -8.19 -2.34
CA GLY A 104 23.37 -9.19 -1.66
C GLY A 104 22.73 -9.83 -0.43
N THR A 105 21.45 -9.54 -0.15
CA THR A 105 20.71 -10.23 0.92
C THR A 105 20.57 -11.71 0.57
N GLN A 106 21.06 -12.56 1.46
CA GLN A 106 20.94 -14.02 1.34
C GLN A 106 19.79 -14.52 2.22
N ILE A 107 19.03 -15.49 1.71
CA ILE A 107 18.00 -16.20 2.48
C ILE A 107 18.56 -17.56 2.86
N ASN A 108 18.82 -17.74 4.15
CA ASN A 108 19.29 -19.01 4.68
C ASN A 108 18.10 -19.90 5.01
N PHE A 109 18.05 -21.07 4.40
CA PHE A 109 17.06 -22.09 4.70
C PHE A 109 17.62 -23.04 5.77
N THR A 110 16.86 -23.28 6.84
CA THR A 110 17.24 -24.19 7.92
C THR A 110 16.06 -25.08 8.25
N VAL A 111 16.32 -26.37 8.43
CA VAL A 111 15.31 -27.38 8.75
C VAL A 111 15.73 -28.13 10.01
N ALA A 112 14.77 -28.33 10.91
CA ALA A 112 14.88 -29.23 12.03
C ALA A 112 13.82 -30.33 11.87
N ILE A 113 14.25 -31.58 11.96
CA ILE A 113 13.38 -32.75 11.83
C ILE A 113 13.12 -33.31 13.23
N ASP A 114 11.86 -33.59 13.52
CA ASP A 114 11.44 -34.21 14.78
C ASP A 114 11.74 -35.72 14.78
N PHE A 115 12.68 -36.15 15.62
CA PHE A 115 13.04 -37.56 15.84
C PHE A 115 12.49 -38.11 17.18
N THR A 116 11.42 -37.53 17.71
CA THR A 116 10.76 -38.05 18.91
C THR A 116 10.08 -39.41 18.66
N ALA A 117 9.94 -40.20 19.73
CA ALA A 117 9.41 -41.57 19.68
C ALA A 117 7.94 -41.67 19.18
N SER A 118 7.16 -40.60 19.27
CA SER A 118 5.77 -40.54 18.77
C SER A 118 5.65 -40.75 17.27
N ASN A 119 6.75 -40.58 16.51
CA ASN A 119 6.79 -40.83 15.07
C ASN A 119 6.79 -42.32 14.70
N GLY A 120 6.89 -43.21 15.69
CA GLY A 120 6.95 -44.66 15.49
C GLY A 120 8.32 -45.13 15.01
N ASN A 121 8.51 -46.46 14.98
CA ASN A 121 9.76 -47.06 14.53
C ASN A 121 9.90 -46.93 12.99
N PRO A 122 10.97 -46.33 12.45
CA PRO A 122 11.16 -46.14 11.00
C PRO A 122 11.12 -47.41 10.15
N SER A 123 11.32 -48.60 10.74
CA SER A 123 11.17 -49.88 10.04
C SER A 123 9.71 -50.31 9.83
N GLN A 124 8.74 -49.65 10.46
CA GLN A 124 7.31 -49.94 10.35
C GLN A 124 6.65 -49.02 9.33
N SER A 125 5.77 -49.59 8.50
CA SER A 125 5.07 -48.84 7.44
C SER A 125 4.13 -47.74 7.94
N THR A 126 3.77 -47.76 9.23
CA THR A 126 2.95 -46.75 9.89
C THR A 126 3.75 -45.57 10.45
N SER A 127 5.09 -45.65 10.46
CA SER A 127 5.93 -44.57 10.97
C SER A 127 5.92 -43.36 10.04
N LEU A 128 5.96 -42.15 10.62
CA LEU A 128 6.13 -40.91 9.87
C LEU A 128 7.54 -40.78 9.25
N HIS A 129 8.50 -41.58 9.73
CA HIS A 129 9.85 -41.70 9.20
C HIS A 129 10.03 -42.91 8.27
N TYR A 130 8.96 -43.66 7.97
CA TYR A 130 9.07 -44.83 7.12
C TYR A 130 9.59 -44.48 5.72
N MET A 131 10.58 -45.23 5.24
CA MET A 131 11.18 -45.02 3.92
C MET A 131 10.59 -46.02 2.92
N ASN A 132 9.49 -45.63 2.28
CA ASN A 132 8.86 -46.43 1.24
C ASN A 132 9.65 -46.31 -0.08
N PRO A 133 9.95 -47.42 -0.79
CA PRO A 133 10.71 -47.38 -2.06
C PRO A 133 9.99 -46.68 -3.22
N TYR A 134 8.68 -46.44 -3.12
CA TYR A 134 7.86 -45.83 -4.18
C TYR A 134 7.30 -44.45 -3.83
N GLN A 135 7.29 -44.06 -2.55
CA GLN A 135 6.67 -42.81 -2.10
C GLN A 135 7.46 -42.16 -0.97
N LEU A 136 7.58 -40.83 -1.01
CA LEU A 136 8.19 -40.05 0.05
C LEU A 136 7.28 -39.99 1.29
N ASN A 137 7.89 -40.04 2.49
CA ASN A 137 7.16 -39.75 3.72
C ASN A 137 6.87 -38.25 3.89
N ALA A 138 6.09 -37.90 4.91
CA ALA A 138 5.64 -36.53 5.15
C ALA A 138 6.81 -35.53 5.29
N TYR A 139 7.88 -35.91 6.00
CA TYR A 139 9.07 -35.08 6.17
C TYR A 139 9.81 -34.88 4.85
N ALA A 140 10.03 -35.95 4.08
CA ALA A 140 10.71 -35.90 2.80
C ALA A 140 9.91 -35.11 1.74
N MET A 141 8.57 -35.23 1.74
CA MET A 141 7.70 -34.41 0.89
C MET A 141 7.81 -32.93 1.23
N ALA A 142 7.78 -32.56 2.52
CA ALA A 142 7.90 -31.18 2.95
C ALA A 142 9.28 -30.59 2.58
N LEU A 143 10.36 -31.34 2.81
CA LEU A 143 11.71 -30.95 2.42
C LEU A 143 11.82 -30.69 0.91
N LYS A 144 11.29 -31.60 0.09
CA LYS A 144 11.32 -31.45 -1.37
C LYS A 144 10.47 -30.26 -1.84
N ALA A 145 9.32 -30.02 -1.22
CA ALA A 145 8.43 -28.93 -1.59
C ALA A 145 9.03 -27.54 -1.29
N VAL A 146 9.75 -27.40 -0.17
CA VAL A 146 10.30 -26.11 0.27
C VAL A 146 11.74 -25.89 -0.17
N GLY A 147 12.57 -26.94 -0.08
CA GLY A 147 14.00 -26.90 -0.41
C GLY A 147 14.34 -27.21 -1.87
N GLY A 148 13.37 -27.69 -2.66
CA GLY A 148 13.57 -28.13 -4.04
C GLY A 148 14.39 -29.42 -4.15
N ASN A 149 14.85 -29.76 -5.35
CA ASN A 149 15.60 -31.00 -5.65
C ASN A 149 17.08 -30.98 -5.18
N ARG A 150 17.47 -30.06 -4.29
CA ARG A 150 18.85 -29.95 -3.78
C ARG A 150 19.06 -30.70 -2.44
N PHE A 151 18.10 -31.54 -2.05
CA PHE A 151 18.18 -32.45 -0.92
C PHE A 151 17.95 -33.89 -1.39
#